data_AF-A0A3N5WLB1-F1
#
_entry.id   AF-A0A3N5WLB1-F1
#
_cell.length_a   1.000
_cell.length_b   1.000
_cell.length_c   1.000
_cell.angle_alpha   90.00
_cell.angle_beta   90.00
_cell.angle_gamma   90.00
#
_symmetry.space_group_name_H-M   'P 1'
#
loop_
_entity.id
_entity.type
_entity.pdbx_description
1 polymer ?
#
loop_
_entity_poly.entity_id
_entity_poly.type
_entity_poly.pdbx_seq_one_letter_code
_entity_poly.pdbx_strand_id
1 'polypeptide(L)'
;MNAPNESTRAAELKAMQDSIYREKILRARRQTPEERLADVFELSNHQFAMMLGGAMHRIGSTNVEEGWREVARWMRRLDRVREHNHYATERRIS
;
A
#
# COMPACT_ATOMS: atom_id res chain seq x y z
N MET A 1 -35.40 -13.41 18.94
CA MET A 1 -33.95 -13.12 18.82
C MET A 1 -33.82 -11.63 18.54
N ASN A 2 -33.34 -10.84 19.49
CA ASN A 2 -33.09 -9.41 19.25
C ASN A 2 -31.83 -9.29 18.39
N ALA A 3 -31.92 -8.61 17.25
CA ALA A 3 -30.76 -8.29 16.43
C ALA A 3 -29.74 -7.51 17.29
N PRO A 4 -28.44 -7.85 17.26
CA PRO A 4 -27.43 -7.09 17.98
C PRO A 4 -27.51 -5.64 17.50
N ASN A 5 -27.57 -4.71 18.45
CA ASN A 5 -27.65 -3.29 18.12
C ASN A 5 -26.39 -2.89 17.32
N GLU A 6 -26.54 -1.92 16.42
CA GLU A 6 -25.48 -1.50 15.50
C GLU A 6 -24.22 -0.98 16.23
N SER A 7 -24.41 -0.46 17.45
CA SER A 7 -23.33 -0.02 18.36
C SER A 7 -22.48 -1.20 18.87
N THR A 8 -23.08 -2.34 19.21
CA THR A 8 -22.38 -3.54 19.65
C THR A 8 -21.55 -4.12 18.51
N ARG A 9 -22.11 -4.17 17.29
CA ARG A 9 -21.39 -4.63 16.10
C ARG A 9 -20.19 -3.73 15.77
N ALA A 10 -20.34 -2.41 15.89
CA ALA A 10 -19.24 -1.48 15.69
C ALA A 10 -18.13 -1.67 16.74
N ALA A 11 -18.49 -1.91 18.00
CA ALA A 11 -17.53 -2.18 19.07
C ALA A 11 -16.77 -3.49 18.86
N GLU A 12 -17.46 -4.56 18.43
CA GLU A 12 -16.84 -5.85 18.08
C GLU A 12 -15.86 -5.73 16.91
N LEU A 13 -16.25 -5.02 15.84
CA LEU A 13 -15.37 -4.75 14.70
C LEU A 13 -14.12 -3.98 15.12
N LYS A 14 -14.28 -2.96 15.97
CA LYS A 14 -13.15 -2.19 16.50
C LYS A 14 -12.24 -3.07 17.35
N ALA A 15 -12.79 -3.88 18.25
CA ALA A 15 -12.00 -4.79 19.08
C ALA A 15 -11.20 -5.79 18.24
N MET A 16 -11.80 -6.31 17.17
CA MET A 16 -11.12 -7.18 16.21
C MET A 16 -9.98 -6.44 15.48
N GLN A 17 -10.22 -5.23 14.99
CA GLN A 17 -9.19 -4.41 14.35
C GLN A 17 -8.02 -4.11 15.30
N ASP A 18 -8.31 -3.71 16.53
CA ASP A 18 -7.31 -3.40 17.55
C ASP A 18 -6.48 -4.66 17.91
N SER A 19 -7.12 -5.84 17.94
CA SER A 19 -6.45 -7.13 18.15
C SER A 19 -5.48 -7.46 17.02
N ILE A 20 -5.94 -7.36 15.76
CA ILE A 20 -5.12 -7.58 14.56
C ILE A 20 -3.92 -6.62 14.55
N TYR A 21 -4.15 -5.35 14.87
CA TYR A 21 -3.10 -4.34 14.91
C TYR A 21 -2.06 -4.65 15.99
N ARG A 22 -2.51 -5.03 17.19
CA ARG A 22 -1.62 -5.43 18.29
C ARG A 22 -0.78 -6.65 17.90
N GLU A 23 -1.38 -7.66 17.29
CA GLU A 23 -0.68 -8.86 16.85
C GLU A 23 0.41 -8.54 15.81
N LYS A 24 0.10 -7.69 14.83
CA LYS A 24 1.08 -7.21 13.84
C LYS A 24 2.28 -6.54 14.49
N ILE A 25 2.06 -5.68 15.50
CA ILE A 25 3.15 -5.04 16.24
C ILE A 25 3.98 -6.06 17.01
N LEU A 26 3.33 -6.98 17.71
CA LEU A 26 4.05 -7.98 18.52
C LEU A 26 4.87 -8.91 17.65
N ARG A 27 4.35 -9.33 16.49
CA ARG A 27 5.11 -10.07 15.47
C ARG A 27 6.32 -9.26 15.01
N ALA A 28 6.09 -8.01 14.57
CA ALA A 28 7.17 -7.15 14.06
C ALA A 28 8.29 -6.88 15.09
N ARG A 29 7.98 -6.91 16.39
CA ARG A 29 8.97 -6.75 17.48
C ARG A 29 9.81 -8.01 17.73
N ARG A 30 9.33 -9.19 17.35
CA ARG A 30 10.01 -10.47 17.53
C ARG A 30 10.87 -10.87 16.33
N GLN A 31 10.69 -10.19 15.20
CA GLN A 31 11.41 -10.50 13.98
C GLN A 31 12.86 -10.01 14.03
N THR A 32 13.76 -10.82 13.49
CA THR A 32 15.12 -10.39 13.19
C THR A 32 15.13 -9.38 12.02
N PRO A 33 16.22 -8.62 11.81
CA PRO A 33 16.36 -7.77 10.64
C PRO A 33 16.17 -8.51 9.31
N GLU A 34 16.65 -9.75 9.20
CA GLU A 34 16.55 -10.59 8.00
C GLU A 34 15.11 -11.00 7.72
N GLU A 35 14.36 -11.38 8.76
CA GLU A 35 12.93 -11.72 8.64
C GLU A 35 12.10 -10.50 8.24
N ARG A 36 12.43 -9.32 8.78
CA ARG A 36 11.79 -8.06 8.36
C ARG A 36 12.08 -7.73 6.91
N LEU A 37 13.32 -7.97 6.46
CA LEU A 37 13.70 -7.75 5.07
C LEU A 37 12.96 -8.71 4.12
N ALA A 38 12.82 -9.97 4.51
CA ALA A 38 12.04 -10.95 3.76
C ALA A 38 10.57 -10.53 3.60
N ASP A 39 9.92 -10.10 4.70
CA ASP A 39 8.55 -9.58 4.66
C ASP A 39 8.43 -8.37 3.70
N VAL A 40 9.43 -7.47 3.69
CA VAL A 40 9.45 -6.33 2.75
C VAL A 40 9.53 -6.79 1.29
N PHE A 41 10.35 -7.81 0.99
CA PHE A 41 10.41 -8.35 -0.36
C PHE A 41 9.10 -9.01 -0.78
N GLU A 42 8.46 -9.78 0.09
CA GLU A 42 7.16 -10.39 -0.20
C GLU A 42 6.09 -9.33 -0.49
N LEU A 43 6.00 -8.31 0.37
CA LEU A 43 5.05 -7.20 0.19
C LEU A 43 5.31 -6.44 -1.11
N SER A 44 6.59 -6.14 -1.40
CA SER A 44 6.97 -5.41 -2.60
C SER A 44 6.69 -6.22 -3.87
N ASN A 45 6.99 -7.52 -3.87
CA ASN A 45 6.71 -8.42 -4.99
C ASN A 45 5.23 -8.47 -5.30
N HIS A 46 4.38 -8.57 -4.28
CA HIS A 46 2.94 -8.54 -4.47
C HIS A 46 2.45 -7.23 -5.08
N GLN A 47 2.94 -6.09 -4.58
CA GLN A 47 2.60 -4.77 -5.12
C GLN A 47 3.04 -4.63 -6.58
N PHE A 48 4.27 -5.05 -6.90
CA PHE A 48 4.81 -5.04 -8.26
C PHE A 48 4.00 -5.94 -9.21
N ALA A 49 3.57 -7.12 -8.76
CA ALA A 49 2.70 -8.00 -9.54
C ALA A 49 1.33 -7.35 -9.82
N MET A 50 0.72 -6.70 -8.83
CA MET A 50 -0.55 -5.98 -9.00
C MET A 50 -0.42 -4.81 -9.99
N MET A 51 0.67 -4.04 -9.89
CA MET A 51 0.96 -2.93 -10.82
C MET A 51 1.13 -3.45 -12.25
N LEU A 52 1.90 -4.51 -12.44
CA LEU A 52 2.12 -5.14 -13.74
C LEU A 52 0.81 -5.66 -14.32
N GLY A 53 0.02 -6.39 -13.54
CA GLY A 53 -1.28 -6.92 -13.97
C GLY A 53 -2.25 -5.81 -14.39
N GLY A 54 -2.32 -4.72 -13.61
CA GLY A 54 -3.14 -3.56 -13.96
C GLY A 54 -2.66 -2.85 -15.23
N ALA A 55 -1.34 -2.71 -15.42
CA ALA A 55 -0.76 -2.12 -16.62
C ALA A 55 -1.05 -2.96 -17.87
N MET A 56 -0.80 -4.27 -17.80
CA MET A 56 -1.06 -5.23 -18.88
C MET A 56 -2.54 -5.28 -19.26
N HIS A 57 -3.44 -5.31 -18.27
CA HIS A 57 -4.88 -5.26 -18.50
C HIS A 57 -5.30 -3.98 -19.24
N ARG A 58 -4.79 -2.81 -18.81
CA ARG A 58 -5.13 -1.52 -19.42
C ARG A 58 -4.70 -1.43 -20.88
N ILE A 59 -3.50 -1.91 -21.21
CA ILE A 59 -2.97 -1.84 -22.58
C ILE A 59 -3.41 -3.02 -23.45
N GLY A 60 -4.16 -3.98 -22.88
CA GLY A 60 -4.62 -5.16 -23.59
C GLY A 60 -3.49 -6.09 -24.05
N SER A 61 -2.35 -6.10 -23.35
CA SER A 61 -1.16 -6.87 -23.72
C SER A 61 -0.92 -8.03 -22.74
N THR A 62 -0.43 -9.14 -23.28
CA THR A 62 0.09 -10.28 -22.52
C THR A 62 1.61 -10.28 -22.46
N ASN A 63 2.27 -9.31 -23.10
CA ASN A 63 3.73 -9.17 -23.08
C ASN A 63 4.18 -8.47 -21.79
N VAL A 64 4.94 -9.19 -20.97
CA VAL A 64 5.44 -8.70 -19.67
C VAL A 64 6.35 -7.47 -19.83
N GLU A 65 7.18 -7.42 -20.86
CA GLU A 65 8.07 -6.28 -21.12
C GLU A 65 7.27 -5.01 -21.46
N GLU A 66 6.17 -5.15 -22.20
CA GLU A 66 5.25 -4.04 -22.47
C GLU A 66 4.55 -3.57 -21.20
N GLY A 67 4.12 -4.50 -20.36
CA GLY A 67 3.55 -4.20 -19.05
C GLY A 67 4.51 -3.38 -18.17
N TRP A 68 5.77 -3.79 -18.06
CA TRP A 68 6.77 -3.05 -17.28
C TRP A 68 7.08 -1.67 -17.85
N ARG A 69 7.13 -1.52 -19.18
CA ARG A 69 7.27 -0.20 -19.83
C ARG A 69 6.12 0.73 -19.47
N GLU A 70 4.91 0.21 -19.40
CA GLU A 70 3.72 0.97 -19.01
C GLU A 70 3.74 1.34 -17.52
N VAL A 71 4.12 0.42 -16.64
CA VAL A 71 4.32 0.71 -15.20
C VAL A 71 5.32 1.85 -15.02
N ALA A 72 6.48 1.78 -15.69
CA ALA A 72 7.51 2.81 -15.62
C ALA A 72 7.00 4.17 -16.14
N ARG A 73 6.14 4.17 -17.16
CA ARG A 73 5.48 5.39 -17.67
C ARG A 73 4.59 6.04 -16.61
N TRP A 74 3.82 5.25 -15.85
CA TRP A 74 2.97 5.78 -14.79
C TRP A 74 3.78 6.32 -13.62
N MET A 75 4.83 5.62 -13.20
CA MET A 75 5.71 6.09 -12.13
C MET A 75 6.32 7.44 -12.48
N ARG A 76 6.86 7.61 -13.70
CA ARG A 76 7.36 8.91 -14.19
C ARG A 76 6.28 10.00 -14.19
N ARG A 77 5.02 9.66 -14.48
CA ARG A 77 3.92 10.63 -14.43
C ARG A 77 3.61 11.04 -12.99
N LEU A 78 3.60 10.11 -12.05
CA LEU A 78 3.40 10.38 -10.63
C LEU A 78 4.53 11.26 -10.07
N ASP A 79 5.78 10.95 -10.42
CA ASP A 79 6.94 11.76 -10.03
C ASP A 79 6.81 13.19 -10.55
N ARG A 80 6.43 13.38 -11.82
CA ARG A 80 6.19 14.72 -12.38
C ARG A 80 5.08 15.48 -11.66
N VAL A 81 3.96 14.83 -11.36
CA VAL A 81 2.86 15.46 -10.60
C VAL A 81 3.31 15.85 -9.19
N ARG A 82 4.16 15.03 -8.55
CA ARG A 82 4.75 15.35 -7.24
C ARG A 82 5.71 16.54 -7.35
N GLU A 83 6.61 16.54 -8.33
CA GLU A 83 7.59 17.62 -8.56
C GLU A 83 6.90 18.96 -8.88
N HIS A 84 5.79 18.95 -9.64
CA HIS A 84 5.06 20.16 -10.00
C HIS A 84 4.14 20.69 -8.87
N ASN A 85 3.97 19.94 -7.79
CA ASN A 85 3.19 20.35 -6.60
C ASN A 85 4.07 20.73 -5.38
N HIS A 86 5.40 20.83 -5.54
CA HIS A 86 6.32 21.14 -4.42
C HIS A 86 7.31 22.27 -4.70
N TYR A 87 6.80 23.45 -5.07
CA TYR A 87 7.36 24.74 -4.66
C TYR A 87 6.25 25.77 -4.41
N ALA A 88 5.30 25.43 -3.54
CA ALA A 88 4.38 26.42 -2.96
C ALA A 88 4.89 26.86 -1.59
N THR A 89 5.76 27.88 -1.60
CA THR A 89 6.02 28.85 -0.52
C THR A 89 6.66 28.33 0.78
N GLU A 90 8.00 28.32 0.82
CA GLU A 90 8.69 28.85 2.01
C GLU A 90 8.35 30.35 2.11
N ARG A 91 7.27 30.70 2.83
CA ARG A 91 7.09 32.07 3.28
C ARG A 91 7.79 32.20 4.63
N ARG A 92 8.96 32.83 4.57
CA ARG A 92 9.78 33.34 5.69
C ARG A 92 8.95 33.65 6.94
N ILE A 93 9.34 33.03 8.06
CA ILE A 93 9.09 33.59 9.38
C ILE A 93 10.00 34.82 9.49
N SER A 94 9.38 35.99 9.57
CA SER A 94 9.97 37.23 10.07
C SER A 94 9.28 37.59 11.37
#